data_AF-R5FWC7-F1
#
_entry.id   AF-R5FWC7-F1
#
_cell.length_a   1.000
_cell.length_b   1.000
_cell.length_c   1.000
_cell.angle_alpha   90.00
_cell.angle_beta   90.00
_cell.angle_gamma   90.00
#
_symmetry.space_group_name_H-M   'P 1'
#
loop_
_entity.id
_entity.type
_entity.pdbx_description
1 polymer ?
#
loop_
_entity_poly.entity_id
_entity_poly.type
_entity_poly.pdbx_seq_one_letter_code
_entity_poly.pdbx_strand_id
1 'polypeptide(L)'
;MDIFESYLQKKQSSNIIKRALTDVSMKSGHYLIPKNQSNADFEILGDAILKEALYDRRIRLAIDMGVEAVNMKKEAPFADKQLVEKIGKHYDILKYIDYNKMNTTLLPEYKRSPFSRHILAAVKAMITAIYKEENYNLSPIENIIVEWRELL
;
A
#
# COMPACT_ATOMS: atom_id res chain seq x y z
N MET A 1 -2.36 -5.07 -17.14
CA MET A 1 -2.73 -5.01 -15.72
C MET A 1 -1.52 -5.49 -14.96
N ASP A 2 -0.92 -4.60 -14.18
CA ASP A 2 0.23 -4.95 -13.35
C ASP A 2 -0.18 -5.73 -12.09
N ILE A 3 0.81 -6.20 -11.33
CA ILE A 3 0.58 -7.07 -10.17
C ILE A 3 -0.29 -6.36 -9.15
N PHE A 4 0.00 -5.09 -8.84
CA PHE A 4 -0.72 -4.35 -7.81
C PHE A 4 -2.20 -4.14 -8.18
N GLU A 5 -2.47 -3.74 -9.43
CA GLU A 5 -3.83 -3.59 -9.94
C GLU A 5 -4.62 -4.90 -9.91
N SER A 6 -3.97 -6.03 -10.22
CA SER A 6 -4.62 -7.35 -10.15
C SER A 6 -5.13 -7.70 -8.75
N TYR A 7 -4.40 -7.26 -7.71
CA TYR A 7 -4.78 -7.48 -6.32
C TYR A 7 -5.88 -6.55 -5.85
N LEU A 8 -5.92 -5.30 -6.31
CA LEU A 8 -7.04 -4.38 -6.02
C LEU A 8 -8.38 -4.96 -6.49
N GLN A 9 -8.39 -5.63 -7.64
CA GLN A 9 -9.60 -6.26 -8.18
C GLN A 9 -10.10 -7.46 -7.37
N LYS A 10 -9.27 -8.05 -6.50
CA LYS A 10 -9.65 -9.15 -5.60
C LYS A 10 -10.42 -8.68 -4.36
N LYS A 11 -10.73 -7.38 -4.21
CA LYS A 11 -11.43 -6.82 -3.04
C LYS A 11 -12.69 -7.59 -2.62
N GLN A 12 -13.47 -8.08 -3.59
CA GLN A 12 -14.72 -8.81 -3.29
C GLN A 12 -14.50 -10.29 -2.94
N SER A 13 -13.40 -10.89 -3.40
CA SER A 13 -13.11 -12.32 -3.25
C SER A 13 -12.06 -12.64 -2.19
N SER A 14 -11.28 -11.65 -1.74
CA SER A 14 -10.30 -11.81 -0.64
C SER A 14 -10.67 -10.96 0.57
N ASN A 15 -10.86 -11.63 1.71
CA ASN A 15 -11.08 -10.96 3.00
C ASN A 15 -9.84 -10.16 3.46
N ILE A 16 -8.64 -10.59 3.09
CA ILE A 16 -7.39 -9.93 3.46
C ILE A 16 -7.25 -8.62 2.67
N ILE A 17 -7.54 -8.65 1.37
CA ILE A 17 -7.55 -7.46 0.51
C ILE A 17 -8.66 -6.50 0.94
N LYS A 18 -9.87 -7.02 1.20
CA LYS A 18 -10.97 -6.20 1.73
C LYS A 18 -10.58 -5.46 3.00
N ARG A 19 -9.90 -6.15 3.93
CA ARG A 19 -9.42 -5.54 5.18
C ARG A 19 -8.37 -4.47 4.92
N ALA A 20 -7.40 -4.69 4.03
CA ALA A 20 -6.40 -3.68 3.67
C ALA A 20 -7.02 -2.39 3.11
N LEU A 21 -8.18 -2.52 2.48
CA LEU A 21 -8.96 -1.42 1.91
C LEU A 21 -10.04 -0.89 2.85
N THR A 22 -10.17 -1.41 4.07
CA THR A 22 -11.13 -0.94 5.08
C THR A 22 -10.47 0.03 6.04
N ASP A 23 -10.81 1.31 5.94
CA ASP A 23 -10.21 2.36 6.76
C ASP A 23 -10.77 2.38 8.20
N VAL A 24 -9.94 2.75 9.17
CA VAL A 24 -10.34 2.89 10.59
C VAL A 24 -11.49 3.87 10.84
N SER A 25 -11.69 4.83 9.92
CA SER A 25 -12.78 5.79 10.01
C SER A 25 -14.16 5.22 9.66
N MET A 26 -14.22 4.01 9.11
CA MET A 26 -15.47 3.32 8.85
C MET A 26 -16.16 2.99 10.19
N LYS A 27 -17.39 3.47 10.37
CA LYS A 27 -18.26 3.12 11.51
C LYS A 27 -19.46 2.36 10.95
N SER A 28 -19.77 1.18 11.47
CA SER A 28 -20.99 0.46 11.14
C SER A 28 -22.02 0.67 12.24
N GLY A 29 -23.15 1.31 11.91
CA GLY A 29 -24.36 1.37 12.73
C GLY A 29 -24.22 2.08 14.08
N HIS A 30 -23.47 1.51 15.02
CA HIS A 30 -23.21 2.04 16.37
C HIS A 30 -21.84 1.59 16.96
N TYR A 31 -20.96 0.96 16.17
CA TYR A 31 -19.67 0.43 16.65
C TYR A 31 -18.49 0.93 15.80
N LEU A 32 -17.39 1.28 16.47
CA LEU A 32 -16.08 1.42 15.84
C LEU A 32 -15.71 0.06 15.25
N ILE A 33 -15.24 0.01 13.99
CA ILE A 33 -14.67 -1.23 13.47
C ILE A 33 -13.51 -1.64 14.39
N PRO A 34 -13.51 -2.87 14.92
CA PRO A 34 -12.39 -3.37 15.70
C PRO A 34 -11.08 -3.17 14.94
N LYS A 35 -10.01 -2.72 15.62
CA LYS A 35 -8.70 -2.46 14.96
C LYS A 35 -8.17 -3.66 14.16
N ASN A 36 -8.52 -4.88 14.54
CA ASN A 36 -8.16 -6.12 13.84
C ASN A 36 -9.02 -6.41 12.59
N GLN A 37 -9.93 -5.51 12.22
CA GLN A 37 -10.76 -5.58 11.02
C GLN A 37 -10.56 -4.37 10.09
N SER A 38 -9.69 -3.43 10.46
CA SER A 38 -9.27 -2.32 9.61
C SER A 38 -7.86 -2.52 9.06
N ASN A 39 -7.41 -1.55 8.29
CA ASN A 39 -6.09 -1.51 7.64
C ASN A 39 -4.95 -0.97 8.52
N ALA A 40 -5.21 -0.58 9.77
CA ALA A 40 -4.24 0.18 10.57
C ALA A 40 -2.96 -0.60 10.92
N ASP A 41 -3.08 -1.86 11.31
CA ASP A 41 -1.91 -2.72 11.54
C ASP A 41 -1.25 -3.15 10.23
N PHE A 42 -2.05 -3.42 9.20
CA PHE A 42 -1.56 -3.75 7.86
C PHE A 42 -0.74 -2.63 7.25
N GLU A 43 -1.08 -1.37 7.51
CA GLU A 43 -0.27 -0.24 7.07
C GLU A 43 1.14 -0.28 7.66
N ILE A 44 1.24 -0.45 8.99
CA ILE A 44 2.52 -0.44 9.70
C ILE A 44 3.40 -1.57 9.18
N LEU A 45 2.83 -2.77 9.05
CA LEU A 45 3.53 -3.93 8.52
C LEU A 45 3.93 -3.71 7.05
N GLY A 46 3.07 -3.07 6.26
CA GLY A 46 3.27 -2.88 4.83
C GLY A 46 4.42 -1.93 4.53
N ASP A 47 4.58 -0.89 5.35
CA ASP A 47 5.74 0.00 5.30
C ASP A 47 7.05 -0.76 5.55
N ALA A 48 7.04 -1.68 6.52
CA ALA A 48 8.21 -2.51 6.84
C ALA A 48 8.51 -3.51 5.72
N ILE A 49 7.50 -4.24 5.22
CA ILE A 49 7.63 -5.22 4.13
C ILE A 49 8.14 -4.55 2.85
N LEU A 50 7.62 -3.37 2.50
CA LEU A 50 8.07 -2.62 1.31
C LEU A 50 9.56 -2.24 1.42
N LYS A 51 10.02 -1.82 2.61
CA LYS A 51 11.43 -1.51 2.85
C LYS A 51 12.29 -2.77 2.80
N GLU A 52 11.82 -3.87 3.40
CA GLU A 52 12.51 -5.15 3.40
C GLU A 52 12.70 -5.67 1.97
N ALA A 53 11.64 -5.74 1.16
CA ALA A 53 11.70 -6.12 -0.25
C ALA A 53 12.68 -5.24 -1.05
N LEU A 54 12.66 -3.93 -0.82
CA LEU A 54 13.60 -3.01 -1.47
C LEU A 54 15.06 -3.32 -1.10
N TYR A 55 15.35 -3.53 0.19
CA TYR A 55 16.71 -3.80 0.65
C TYR A 55 17.20 -5.19 0.23
N ASP A 56 16.35 -6.21 0.31
CA ASP A 56 16.70 -7.57 -0.13
C ASP A 56 17.07 -7.58 -1.61
N ARG A 57 16.24 -6.96 -2.46
CA ARG A 57 16.55 -6.77 -3.88
C ARG A 57 17.89 -6.04 -4.10
N ARG A 58 18.16 -4.97 -3.35
CA ARG A 58 19.43 -4.23 -3.45
C ARG A 58 20.64 -5.08 -3.09
N ILE A 59 20.53 -5.89 -2.04
CA ILE A 59 21.60 -6.79 -1.60
C ILE A 59 21.88 -7.84 -2.68
N ARG A 60 20.85 -8.49 -3.22
CA ARG A 60 21.03 -9.47 -4.30
C ARG A 60 21.69 -8.87 -5.54
N LEU A 61 21.22 -7.71 -6.02
CA LEU A 61 21.86 -7.02 -7.14
C LEU A 61 23.33 -6.66 -6.88
N ALA A 62 23.66 -6.24 -5.66
CA ALA A 62 25.03 -5.91 -5.29
C ALA A 62 25.94 -7.15 -5.25
N ILE A 63 25.42 -8.29 -4.79
CA ILE A 63 26.13 -9.58 -4.76
C ILE A 63 26.33 -10.11 -6.19
N ASP A 64 25.26 -10.13 -6.99
CA ASP A 64 25.24 -10.78 -8.31
C ASP A 64 26.04 -9.99 -9.36
N MET A 65 26.05 -8.65 -9.29
CA MET A 65 26.62 -7.81 -10.36
C MET A 65 28.05 -7.33 -10.08
N GLY A 66 28.61 -7.63 -8.91
CA GLY A 66 29.91 -7.10 -8.49
C GLY A 66 29.80 -5.63 -8.10
N VAL A 67 30.16 -5.33 -6.86
CA VAL A 67 29.97 -4.00 -6.25
C VAL A 67 30.84 -2.96 -6.94
N GLU A 68 30.23 -2.16 -7.82
CA GLU A 68 30.51 -0.73 -7.95
C GLU A 68 29.36 -0.05 -8.72
N ALA A 69 28.58 0.77 -8.01
CA ALA A 69 27.60 1.70 -8.56
C ALA A 69 26.36 1.12 -9.28
N VAL A 70 25.63 0.19 -8.65
CA VAL A 70 24.16 0.36 -8.71
C VAL A 70 23.92 1.70 -8.06
N ASN A 71 23.49 2.70 -8.83
CA ASN A 71 23.32 4.07 -8.37
C ASN A 71 22.22 4.08 -7.29
N MET A 72 22.57 3.74 -6.05
CA MET A 72 21.65 3.37 -4.95
C MET A 72 20.69 4.51 -4.59
N LYS A 73 20.96 5.73 -5.07
CA LYS A 73 20.03 6.86 -5.05
C LYS A 73 18.74 6.58 -5.81
N LYS A 74 18.78 5.82 -6.91
CA LYS A 74 17.59 5.40 -7.68
C LYS A 74 16.74 4.36 -6.93
N GLU A 75 17.30 3.73 -5.89
CA GLU A 75 16.65 2.69 -5.09
C GLU A 75 16.41 3.15 -3.63
N ALA A 76 16.20 4.45 -3.43
CA ALA A 76 15.86 5.01 -2.12
C ALA A 76 14.41 4.65 -1.72
N PRO A 77 14.10 4.41 -0.44
CA PRO A 77 12.73 4.13 -0.01
C PRO A 77 11.71 5.14 -0.56
N PHE A 78 10.53 4.66 -0.94
CA PHE A 78 9.46 5.52 -1.44
C PHE A 78 9.06 6.53 -0.37
N ALA A 79 9.10 7.81 -0.70
CA ALA A 79 8.55 8.83 0.17
C ALA A 79 7.02 8.71 0.22
N ASP A 80 6.40 8.97 1.37
CA ASP A 80 4.94 8.92 1.52
C ASP A 80 4.22 9.77 0.46
N LYS A 81 4.78 10.94 0.13
CA LYS A 81 4.27 11.80 -0.94
C LYS A 81 4.24 11.10 -2.30
N GLN A 82 5.26 10.31 -2.64
CA GLN A 82 5.30 9.53 -3.89
C GLN A 82 4.23 8.43 -3.90
N LEU A 83 4.08 7.70 -2.78
CA LEU A 83 3.06 6.67 -2.64
C LEU A 83 1.64 7.24 -2.79
N VAL A 84 1.40 8.46 -2.32
CA VAL A 84 0.10 9.12 -2.47
C VAL A 84 -0.08 9.69 -3.88
N GLU A 85 0.85 10.52 -4.34
CA GLU A 85 0.66 11.36 -5.52
C GLU A 85 0.92 10.64 -6.83
N LYS A 86 1.81 9.64 -6.83
CA LYS A 86 2.11 8.86 -8.03
C LYS A 86 1.33 7.56 -8.01
N ILE A 87 1.57 6.73 -7.01
CA ILE A 87 0.98 5.38 -6.94
C ILE A 87 -0.52 5.45 -6.66
N GLY A 88 -0.91 6.14 -5.59
CA GLY A 88 -2.31 6.26 -5.19
C GLY A 88 -3.23 6.87 -6.25
N LYS A 89 -2.72 7.85 -7.02
CA LYS A 89 -3.44 8.46 -8.14
C LYS A 89 -3.48 7.56 -9.38
N HIS A 90 -2.35 6.92 -9.73
CA HIS A 90 -2.28 6.04 -10.90
C HIS A 90 -3.33 4.92 -10.83
N TYR A 91 -3.46 4.28 -9.67
CA TYR A 91 -4.42 3.20 -9.44
C TYR A 91 -5.81 3.63 -8.97
N ASP A 92 -6.04 4.94 -8.79
CA ASP A 92 -7.27 5.51 -8.26
C ASP A 92 -7.77 4.79 -6.98
N ILE A 93 -6.86 4.68 -6.00
CA ILE A 93 -7.06 3.87 -4.78
C ILE A 93 -8.33 4.27 -4.01
N LEU A 94 -8.74 5.52 -4.12
CA LEU A 94 -9.96 6.03 -3.49
C LEU A 94 -11.23 5.27 -3.90
N LYS A 95 -11.30 4.75 -5.13
CA LYS A 95 -12.43 3.93 -5.57
C LYS A 95 -12.54 2.61 -4.81
N TYR A 96 -11.42 2.14 -4.26
CA TYR A 96 -11.32 0.85 -3.60
C TYR A 96 -11.46 0.94 -2.08
N ILE A 97 -11.21 2.10 -1.46
CA ILE A 97 -11.29 2.25 0.00
C ILE A 97 -12.75 2.23 0.48
N ASP A 98 -13.04 1.36 1.44
CA ASP A 98 -14.26 1.42 2.24
C ASP A 98 -14.06 2.39 3.42
N TYR A 99 -14.82 3.47 3.43
CA TYR A 99 -14.81 4.51 4.48
C TYR A 99 -16.23 4.95 4.82
N ASN A 100 -16.41 5.59 5.99
CA ASN A 100 -17.73 6.08 6.39
C ASN A 100 -18.12 7.34 5.63
N LYS A 101 -18.88 7.18 4.54
CA LYS A 101 -19.44 8.27 3.73
C LYS A 101 -20.45 9.16 4.49
N MET A 102 -21.01 8.69 5.61
CA MET A 102 -22.02 9.43 6.38
C MET A 102 -21.42 10.32 7.48
N ASN A 103 -20.11 10.24 7.75
CA ASN A 103 -19.50 11.09 8.76
C ASN A 103 -19.17 12.48 8.15
N THR A 104 -20.12 13.40 8.28
CA THR A 104 -20.02 14.78 7.79
C THR A 104 -18.94 15.61 8.46
N THR A 105 -18.37 15.15 9.57
CA THR A 105 -17.23 15.80 10.26
C THR A 105 -15.88 15.38 9.66
N LEU A 106 -15.80 14.15 9.13
CA LEU A 106 -14.65 13.69 8.34
C LEU A 106 -14.69 14.26 6.92
N LEU A 107 -15.87 14.44 6.31
CA LEU A 107 -16.01 15.04 4.97
C LEU A 107 -15.19 16.36 4.76
N PRO A 108 -15.12 17.29 5.73
CA PRO A 108 -14.22 18.45 5.72
C PRO A 108 -12.72 18.13 5.77
N GLU A 109 -12.27 17.18 6.61
CA GLU A 109 -10.87 16.73 6.66
C GLU A 109 -10.47 16.03 5.34
N TYR A 110 -11.41 15.29 4.76
CA TYR A 110 -11.30 14.66 3.44
C TYR A 110 -11.26 15.70 2.29
N LYS A 111 -11.84 16.89 2.48
CA LYS A 111 -11.90 17.98 1.48
C LYS A 111 -10.74 18.98 1.55
N ARG A 112 -9.98 19.07 2.66
CA ARG A 112 -9.04 20.18 2.90
C ARG A 112 -7.54 19.90 2.73
N SER A 113 -7.12 18.67 2.48
CA SER A 113 -5.72 18.34 2.15
C SER A 113 -5.69 16.91 1.61
N PRO A 114 -5.94 16.72 0.31
CA PRO A 114 -6.74 15.62 -0.20
C PRO A 114 -6.09 14.27 0.09
N PHE A 115 -6.74 13.46 0.93
CA PHE A 115 -6.67 12.00 0.97
C PHE A 115 -5.30 11.34 1.20
N SER A 116 -4.24 12.10 1.49
CA SER A 116 -2.88 11.56 1.55
C SER A 116 -2.76 10.45 2.59
N ARG A 117 -3.33 10.63 3.79
CA ARG A 117 -3.22 9.63 4.84
C ARG A 117 -3.98 8.35 4.54
N HIS A 118 -5.22 8.43 4.08
CA HIS A 118 -6.05 7.23 3.80
C HIS A 118 -5.56 6.47 2.57
N ILE A 119 -5.16 7.18 1.51
CA ILE A 119 -4.52 6.57 0.35
C ILE A 119 -3.21 5.91 0.76
N LEU A 120 -2.36 6.61 1.51
CA LEU A 120 -1.10 6.05 1.99
C LEU A 120 -1.33 4.79 2.84
N ALA A 121 -2.30 4.86 3.77
CA ALA A 121 -2.67 3.74 4.61
C ALA A 121 -3.08 2.53 3.77
N ALA A 122 -3.98 2.73 2.81
CA ALA A 122 -4.47 1.67 1.93
C ALA A 122 -3.36 1.12 1.03
N VAL A 123 -2.52 1.96 0.42
CA VAL A 123 -1.39 1.53 -0.43
C VAL A 123 -0.44 0.65 0.36
N LYS A 124 -0.03 1.08 1.56
CA LYS A 124 0.85 0.28 2.43
C LYS A 124 0.14 -0.98 2.93
N ALA A 125 -1.11 -0.88 3.36
CA ALA A 125 -1.87 -2.04 3.81
C ALA A 125 -2.06 -3.10 2.73
N MET A 126 -2.20 -2.68 1.46
CA MET A 126 -2.23 -3.57 0.31
C MET A 126 -0.92 -4.35 0.16
N ILE A 127 0.24 -3.76 0.43
CA ILE A 127 1.51 -4.50 0.44
C ILE A 127 1.47 -5.65 1.46
N THR A 128 0.97 -5.41 2.67
CA THR A 128 0.78 -6.49 3.67
C THR A 128 -0.20 -7.55 3.17
N ALA A 129 -1.31 -7.14 2.56
CA ALA A 129 -2.29 -8.09 2.05
C ALA A 129 -1.72 -8.97 0.93
N ILE A 130 -1.01 -8.38 -0.02
CA ILE A 130 -0.35 -9.10 -1.13
C ILE A 130 0.68 -10.07 -0.56
N TYR A 131 1.53 -9.61 0.36
CA TYR A 131 2.52 -10.47 1.01
C TYR A 131 1.87 -11.69 1.69
N LYS A 132 0.72 -11.51 2.34
CA LYS A 132 -0.03 -12.61 2.97
C LYS A 132 -0.70 -13.54 1.96
N GLU A 133 -1.30 -13.00 0.90
CA GLU A 133 -1.90 -13.78 -0.19
C GLU A 133 -0.84 -14.63 -0.92
N GLU A 134 0.37 -14.11 -1.01
CA GLU A 134 1.53 -14.76 -1.63
C GLU A 134 2.30 -15.65 -0.64
N ASN A 135 1.66 -16.07 0.46
CA ASN A 135 2.23 -16.94 1.50
C ASN A 135 3.58 -16.44 2.04
N TYR A 136 3.66 -15.14 2.31
CA TYR A 136 4.85 -14.46 2.84
C TYR A 136 6.05 -14.47 1.89
N ASN A 137 5.80 -14.46 0.57
CA ASN A 137 6.82 -14.31 -0.45
C ASN A 137 7.07 -12.82 -0.77
N LEU A 138 8.32 -12.37 -0.68
CA LEU A 138 8.70 -10.98 -1.01
C LEU A 138 8.79 -10.71 -2.52
N SER A 139 9.00 -11.74 -3.36
CA SER A 139 9.25 -11.55 -4.80
C SER A 139 8.14 -10.77 -5.53
N PRO A 140 6.84 -10.99 -5.27
CA PRO A 140 5.77 -10.17 -5.84
C PRO A 140 5.87 -8.69 -5.43
N ILE A 141 6.29 -8.40 -4.20
CA ILE A 141 6.48 -7.02 -3.71
C ILE A 141 7.66 -6.35 -4.40
N GLU A 142 8.72 -7.09 -4.68
CA GLU A 142 9.87 -6.59 -5.44
C GLU A 142 9.51 -6.23 -6.87
N ASN A 143 8.65 -7.03 -7.52
CA ASN A 143 8.14 -6.71 -8.85
C ASN A 143 7.27 -5.46 -8.82
N ILE A 144 6.40 -5.31 -7.81
CA ILE A 144 5.62 -4.08 -7.59
C ILE A 144 6.54 -2.87 -7.41
N ILE A 145 7.65 -3.01 -6.66
CA ILE A 145 8.63 -1.94 -6.50
C ILE A 145 9.18 -1.53 -7.87
N VAL A 146 9.59 -2.49 -8.72
CA VAL A 146 10.10 -2.21 -10.06
C VAL A 146 9.05 -1.48 -10.90
N GLU A 147 7.82 -1.98 -10.95
CA GLU A 147 6.70 -1.35 -11.67
C GLU A 147 6.44 0.08 -11.18
N TRP A 148 6.42 0.28 -9.86
CA TRP A 148 6.18 1.60 -9.26
C TRP A 148 7.29 2.59 -9.54
N ARG A 149 8.55 2.16 -9.68
CA ARG A 149 9.66 3.04 -10.05
C ARG A 149 9.48 3.66 -11.43
N GLU A 150 8.91 2.93 -12.37
CA GLU A 150 8.62 3.43 -13.72
C GLU A 150 7.52 4.52 -13.72
N LEU A 151 6.75 4.63 -12.63
CA LEU A 151 5.70 5.65 -12.45
C LEU A 151 6.18 6.93 -11.76
N LEU A 152 7.38 6.93 -11.18
CA LEU A 152 7.91 8.05 -10.37
C LEU A 152 8.61 9.12 -11.20
#